data_AF-B7S1F9-F1
#
_entry.id   AF-B7S1F9-F1
#
_cell.length_a   1.000
_cell.length_b   1.000
_cell.length_c   1.000
_cell.angle_alpha   90.00
_cell.angle_beta   90.00
_cell.angle_gamma   90.00
#
_symmetry.space_group_name_H-M   'P 1'
#
loop_
_entity.id
_entity.type
_entity.pdbx_description
1 polymer ?
#
loop_
_entity_poly.entity_id
_entity_poly.type
_entity_poly.pdbx_seq_one_letter_code
_entity_poly.pdbx_strand_id
1 'polypeptide(L)' 'MGLASSDAAIEYFVQNNHLPKDIPLDHAACWDAGQAQFIRESLDLDSDWSEIVDQLDAMLRH' A
#
# COMPACT_ATOMS: atom_id res chain seq x y z
N MET A 1 -0.50 -0.20 -15.66
CA MET A 1 -1.24 1.05 -15.34
C MET A 1 -2.23 0.68 -14.25
N GLY A 2 -1.79 0.59 -12.99
CA GLY A 2 -1.28 1.71 -12.21
C GLY A 2 -2.50 2.41 -11.64
N LEU A 3 -2.79 2.22 -10.35
CA LEU A 3 -3.83 2.97 -9.64
C LEU A 3 -3.74 4.42 -10.10
N ALA A 4 -4.87 5.01 -10.53
CA ALA A 4 -4.90 6.41 -10.89
C ALA A 4 -4.29 7.18 -9.72
N SER A 5 -3.11 7.77 -9.89
CA SER A 5 -2.31 8.41 -8.82
C SER A 5 -2.93 9.74 -8.35
N SER A 6 -4.25 9.82 -8.28
CA SER A 6 -4.97 10.91 -7.64
C SER A 6 -5.28 10.50 -6.22
N ASP A 7 -5.01 11.38 -5.26
CA ASP A 7 -5.28 11.19 -3.83
C ASP A 7 -6.70 10.63 -3.58
N ALA A 8 -7.69 11.13 -4.31
CA ALA A 8 -9.08 10.66 -4.24
C ALA A 8 -9.26 9.18 -4.61
N ALA A 9 -8.48 8.65 -5.55
CA ALA A 9 -8.54 7.24 -5.93
C ALA A 9 -7.86 6.34 -4.88
N ILE A 10 -6.81 6.85 -4.22
CA ILE A 10 -6.16 6.17 -3.09
C ILE A 10 -7.12 6.13 -1.91
N GLU A 11 -7.74 7.26 -1.55
CA GLU A 11 -8.74 7.31 -0.47
C GLU A 11 -9.91 6.36 -0.72
N TYR A 12 -10.46 6.36 -1.94
CA TYR A 12 -11.54 5.44 -2.31
C TYR A 12 -11.11 3.97 -2.25
N PHE A 13 -9.88 3.67 -2.70
CA PHE A 13 -9.33 2.31 -2.63
C PHE A 13 -9.17 1.85 -1.19
N VAL A 14 -8.61 2.69 -0.33
CA VAL A 14 -8.42 2.42 1.10
C VAL A 14 -9.76 2.19 1.79
N GLN A 15 -10.76 3.05 1.55
CA GLN A 15 -12.10 2.91 2.13
C GLN A 15 -12.80 1.61 1.71
N ASN A 16 -12.47 1.07 0.55
CA ASN A 16 -13.07 -0.16 0.04
C ASN A 16 -12.25 -1.42 0.35
N ASN A 17 -10.97 -1.28 0.71
CA ASN A 17 -10.05 -2.39 0.93
C ASN A 17 -9.41 -2.23 2.31
N HIS A 18 -9.94 -2.93 3.30
CA HIS A 18 -9.37 -2.91 4.65
C HIS A 18 -8.36 -4.05 4.80
N LEU A 19 -7.15 -3.73 5.27
CA LEU A 19 -6.11 -4.72 5.51
C LEU A 19 -6.11 -5.14 6.99
N PRO A 20 -6.28 -6.44 7.30
CA PRO A 20 -6.17 -6.93 8.67
C PRO A 20 -4.78 -6.67 9.25
N LYS A 21 -4.72 -6.40 10.57
CA LYS A 21 -3.45 -6.13 11.26
C LYS A 21 -2.42 -7.26 11.16
N ASP A 22 -2.88 -8.48 10.93
CA ASP A 22 -2.07 -9.70 10.84
C ASP A 22 -1.43 -9.90 9.44
N ILE A 23 -1.93 -9.19 8.42
CA ILE A 23 -1.45 -9.33 7.04
C ILE A 23 -0.45 -8.22 6.74
N PRO A 24 0.78 -8.54 6.26
CA PRO A 24 1.73 -7.52 5.85
C PRO A 24 1.28 -6.85 4.54
N LEU A 25 1.62 -5.57 4.39
CA LEU A 25 1.14 -4.76 3.28
C LEU A 25 1.51 -5.35 1.92
N ASP A 26 2.72 -5.88 1.74
CA ASP A 26 3.18 -6.49 0.50
C ASP A 26 2.49 -7.81 0.16
N HIS A 27 1.82 -8.45 1.12
CA HIS A 27 1.06 -9.69 0.91
C HIS A 27 -0.45 -9.46 0.74
N ALA A 28 -0.92 -8.21 0.73
CA ALA A 28 -2.33 -7.95 0.54
C ALA A 28 -2.79 -8.41 -0.85
N ALA A 29 -3.90 -9.15 -0.90
CA ALA A 29 -4.47 -9.68 -2.15
C ALA A 29 -5.01 -8.60 -3.10
N CYS A 30 -5.08 -7.35 -2.64
CA CYS A 30 -5.49 -6.21 -3.46
C CYS A 30 -4.38 -5.70 -4.39
N TRP A 31 -3.14 -6.16 -4.21
CA TRP A 31 -2.00 -5.80 -5.05
C TRP A 31 -1.78 -6.79 -6.19
N ASP A 32 -1.40 -6.26 -7.34
CA ASP A 32 -0.76 -7.05 -8.38
C ASP A 32 0.72 -7.32 -8.05
N ALA A 33 1.33 -8.33 -8.70
CA ALA A 33 2.73 -8.72 -8.50
C ALA A 33 3.70 -7.54 -8.54
N GLY A 34 3.52 -6.58 -9.46
CA GLY A 34 4.38 -5.40 -9.55
C GLY A 34 4.20 -4.41 -8.38
N GLN A 35 2.99 -4.28 -7.85
CA GLN A 35 2.70 -3.40 -6.72
C GLN A 35 3.19 -4.01 -5.41
N ALA A 36 2.94 -5.30 -5.21
CA ALA A 36 3.46 -6.05 -4.08
C ALA A 36 4.99 -5.99 -4.02
N GLN A 37 5.66 -6.16 -5.18
CA GLN A 37 7.11 -6.03 -5.26
C GLN A 37 7.58 -4.61 -4.88
N PHE A 38 6.97 -3.57 -5.46
CA PHE A 38 7.32 -2.19 -5.14
C PHE A 38 7.13 -1.88 -3.66
N ILE A 39 6.01 -2.29 -3.06
CA ILE A 39 5.73 -2.12 -1.64
C ILE A 39 6.79 -2.85 -0.82
N ARG A 40 7.15 -4.08 -1.18
CA ARG A 40 8.18 -4.85 -0.48
C ARG A 40 9.55 -4.18 -0.52
N GLU A 41 9.93 -3.61 -1.67
CA GLU A 41 11.17 -2.84 -1.82
C GLU A 41 11.10 -1.49 -1.08
N SER A 42 9.90 -0.93 -0.93
CA SER A 42 9.66 0.33 -0.22
C SER A 42 9.62 0.16 1.31
N LEU A 43 9.22 -1.02 1.79
CA LEU A 43 9.28 -1.37 3.21
C LEU A 43 10.71 -1.55 3.73
N ASP A 44 11.71 -1.57 2.85
CA ASP A 44 13.11 -1.54 3.25
C ASP A 44 13.43 -0.19 3.94
N LEU A 45 14.10 -0.26 5.08
CA LEU A 45 14.36 0.91 5.95
C LEU A 45 15.23 1.99 5.29
N ASP A 46 15.94 1.65 4.20
CA ASP A 46 16.76 2.59 3.42
C ASP A 46 16.03 3.13 2.18
N SER A 47 14.77 2.74 1.97
CA SER A 47 14.02 3.13 0.77
C SER A 47 13.45 4.54 0.90
N ASP A 48 13.65 5.36 -0.15
CA ASP A 48 13.04 6.69 -0.29
C ASP A 48 11.50 6.66 -0.21
N TRP A 49 10.88 5.50 -0.38
CA TRP A 49 9.42 5.31 -0.38
C TRP A 49 8.87 4.77 0.94
N SER A 50 9.72 4.51 1.93
CA SER A 50 9.34 3.92 3.23
C SER A 50 8.26 4.74 3.93
N GLU A 51 8.44 6.07 4.04
CA GLU A 51 7.46 6.96 4.69
C GLU A 51 6.08 6.94 4.00
N ILE A 52 6.06 6.92 2.67
CA ILE A 52 4.83 6.91 1.87
C ILE A 52 4.09 5.57 2.04
N VAL A 53 4.84 4.47 2.09
CA VAL A 53 4.28 3.13 2.27
C VAL A 53 3.79 2.90 3.70
N ASP A 54 4.48 3.44 4.71
CA ASP A 54 3.99 3.48 6.10
C ASP A 54 2.67 4.26 6.21
N GLN A 55 2.56 5.41 5.54
CA GLN A 55 1.32 6.19 5.53
C GLN A 55 0.18 5.42 4.85
N LEU A 56 0.44 4.76 3.73
CA LEU A 56 -0.53 3.91 3.04
C LEU A 56 -0.97 2.72 3.92
N ASP A 57 -0.03 2.08 4.62
CA ASP A 57 -0.33 1.00 5.56
C ASP A 57 -1.26 1.48 6.69
N ALA A 58 -0.95 2.62 7.29
CA ALA A 58 -1.76 3.23 8.33
C ALA A 58 -3.18 3.56 7.83
N MET A 59 -3.31 4.04 6.60
CA MET A 59 -4.60 4.31 5.97
C MET A 59 -5.43 3.03 5.78
N LEU A 60 -4.83 1.93 5.30
CA LEU A 60 -5.53 0.65 5.07
C LEU A 60 -5.94 -0.09 6.35
N ARG A 61 -5.32 0.24 7.48
CA ARG A 61 -5.60 -0.38 8.79
C ARG A 61 -6.52 0.47 9.68
N HIS A 62 -6.97 1.64 9.19
CA HIS A 62 -7.90 2.52 9.88
C HIS A 62 -9.36 2.09 9.62
#